data_AF-A0A8B8KXV5-F1
#
_entry.id   AF-A0A8B8KXV5-F1
#
_cell.length_a   1.000
_cell.length_b   1.000
_cell.length_c   1.000
_cell.angle_alpha   90.00
_cell.angle_beta   90.00
_cell.angle_gamma   90.00
#
_symmetry.space_group_name_H-M   'P 1'
#
loop_
_entity.id
_entity.type
_entity.pdbx_description
1 polymer ?
#
loop_
_entity_poly.entity_id
_entity_poly.type
_entity_poly.pdbx_seq_one_letter_code
_entity_poly.pdbx_strand_id
1 'polypeptide(L)'
;MATVEATNEAMATVADKAPITAERKVPLHLDTKIPKPYLPRALSAPDTENVNGTWGHKHNNMSVLQQHVSFFDIDNDGIVYPWETYKGFQALGFNMILSFIFSIFINAALSYPTLPTWLPSPFLPIYIQNIHKAKHGSDSGTYDTEGRFIPANLEIMFSKYAREVPDKLSLRELWHMTQGNSVTYDFFGCE
;
A
#
# COMPACT_ATOMS: atom_id res chain seq x y z
N MET A 1 -5.84 -36.02 20.81
CA MET A 1 -6.91 -35.00 20.88
C MET A 1 -6.33 -33.68 21.34
N ALA A 2 -5.77 -33.57 22.55
CA ALA A 2 -5.12 -32.33 23.05
C ALA A 2 -4.05 -31.71 22.12
N THR A 3 -3.23 -32.51 21.43
CA THR A 3 -2.22 -32.01 20.48
C THR A 3 -2.82 -31.47 19.18
N VAL A 4 -3.94 -32.04 18.73
CA VAL A 4 -4.67 -31.60 17.53
C VAL A 4 -5.46 -30.33 17.85
N GLU A 5 -6.11 -30.28 19.02
CA GLU A 5 -6.80 -29.08 19.52
C GLU A 5 -5.82 -27.90 19.67
N ALA A 6 -4.67 -28.11 20.32
CA ALA A 6 -3.64 -27.07 20.45
C ALA A 6 -3.12 -26.58 19.08
N THR A 7 -3.01 -27.47 18.09
CA THR A 7 -2.60 -27.10 16.73
C THR A 7 -3.68 -26.29 16.01
N ASN A 8 -4.95 -26.64 16.19
CA ASN A 8 -6.08 -25.89 15.63
C ASN A 8 -6.20 -24.50 16.25
N GLU A 9 -6.01 -24.38 17.57
CA GLU A 9 -6.01 -23.10 18.28
C GLU A 9 -4.85 -22.21 17.82
N ALA A 10 -3.65 -22.76 17.65
CA ALA A 10 -2.48 -22.01 17.17
C ALA A 10 -2.65 -21.45 15.75
N MET A 11 -3.54 -22.06 14.94
CA MET A 11 -3.85 -21.65 13.58
C MET A 11 -5.18 -20.90 13.46
N ALA A 12 -5.87 -20.64 14.58
CA ALA A 12 -7.16 -19.97 14.57
C ALA A 12 -7.02 -18.52 14.09
N THR A 13 -7.79 -18.16 13.07
CA THR A 13 -7.83 -16.80 12.51
C THR A 13 -9.05 -15.99 12.99
N VAL A 14 -9.92 -16.63 13.77
CA VAL A 14 -11.13 -16.05 14.34
C VAL A 14 -11.05 -16.13 15.85
N ALA A 15 -11.35 -15.02 16.52
CA ALA A 15 -11.48 -14.93 17.96
C ALA A 15 -12.90 -14.51 18.33
N ASP A 16 -13.63 -15.36 19.07
CA ASP A 16 -15.06 -15.15 19.37
C ASP A 16 -15.35 -13.84 20.11
N LYS A 17 -14.41 -13.35 20.92
CA LYS A 17 -14.53 -12.06 21.63
C LYS A 17 -14.27 -10.84 20.74
N ALA A 18 -13.83 -11.04 19.51
CA ALA A 18 -13.57 -10.00 18.52
C ALA A 18 -14.26 -10.36 17.19
N PRO A 19 -15.58 -10.15 17.07
CA PRO A 19 -16.38 -10.58 15.90
C PRO A 19 -15.83 -10.09 14.56
N ILE A 20 -15.16 -8.93 14.56
CA ILE A 20 -14.52 -8.36 13.37
C ILE A 20 -13.52 -9.31 12.70
N THR A 21 -12.89 -10.21 13.46
CA THR A 21 -11.96 -11.23 12.94
C THR A 21 -12.65 -12.31 12.09
N ALA A 22 -13.93 -12.60 12.36
CA ALA A 22 -14.75 -13.51 11.54
C ALA A 22 -15.24 -12.85 10.25
N GLU A 23 -15.51 -11.55 10.29
CA GLU A 23 -15.94 -10.76 9.14
C GLU A 23 -14.77 -10.49 8.17
N ARG A 24 -13.61 -10.10 8.71
CA ARG A 24 -12.39 -9.76 7.97
C ARG A 24 -11.47 -10.96 7.80
N LYS A 25 -11.95 -11.94 7.05
CA LYS A 25 -11.26 -13.20 6.76
C LYS A 25 -9.87 -12.98 6.16
N VAL A 26 -8.95 -13.87 6.51
CA VAL A 26 -7.60 -13.94 5.94
C VAL A 26 -7.43 -15.23 5.13
N PRO A 27 -6.63 -15.22 4.06
CA PRO A 27 -6.36 -16.42 3.28
C PRO A 27 -5.47 -17.41 4.05
N LEU A 28 -5.82 -18.70 4.02
CA LEU A 28 -5.14 -19.74 4.81
C LEU A 28 -3.98 -20.44 4.10
N HIS A 29 -3.94 -20.40 2.76
CA HIS A 29 -3.05 -21.23 1.95
C HIS A 29 -2.30 -20.43 0.87
N LEU A 30 -1.90 -19.20 1.19
CA LEU A 30 -1.17 -18.35 0.23
C LEU A 30 0.17 -18.95 -0.20
N ASP A 31 0.81 -19.70 0.69
CA ASP A 31 2.08 -20.39 0.46
C ASP A 31 2.00 -21.47 -0.62
N THR A 32 0.80 -21.97 -0.92
CA THR A 32 0.56 -22.90 -2.03
C THR A 32 0.65 -22.21 -3.41
N LYS A 33 0.44 -20.89 -3.46
CA LYS A 33 0.48 -20.09 -4.69
C LYS A 33 1.73 -19.21 -4.77
N ILE A 34 2.03 -18.50 -3.69
CA ILE A 34 3.15 -17.54 -3.60
C ILE A 34 4.21 -18.12 -2.67
N PRO A 35 5.43 -18.41 -3.15
CA PRO A 35 6.51 -18.89 -2.28
C PRO A 35 6.84 -17.87 -1.19
N LYS A 36 6.79 -18.28 0.09
CA LYS A 36 7.08 -17.44 1.27
C LYS A 36 6.34 -16.08 1.22
N PRO A 37 5.00 -16.06 1.30
CA PRO A 37 4.21 -14.86 1.07
C PRO A 37 4.43 -13.78 2.15
N TYR A 38 4.93 -14.17 3.32
CA TYR A 38 5.29 -13.28 4.44
C TYR A 38 6.64 -12.57 4.26
N LEU A 39 7.51 -13.05 3.37
CA LEU A 39 8.84 -12.46 3.18
C LEU A 39 8.69 -11.14 2.40
N PRO A 40 9.29 -10.02 2.82
CA PRO A 40 9.27 -8.79 2.03
C PRO A 40 10.06 -8.92 0.72
N ARG A 41 9.57 -8.27 -0.34
CA ARG A 41 10.18 -8.24 -1.67
C ARG A 41 10.69 -6.84 -1.95
N ALA A 42 12.00 -6.70 -2.14
CA ALA A 42 12.59 -5.40 -2.42
C ALA A 42 12.29 -4.91 -3.84
N LEU A 43 12.31 -5.80 -4.84
CA LEU A 43 12.38 -5.40 -6.25
C LEU A 43 11.15 -5.76 -7.09
N SER A 44 10.29 -6.64 -6.61
CA SER A 44 9.13 -7.14 -7.36
C SER A 44 7.90 -7.22 -6.47
N ALA A 45 6.72 -7.03 -7.06
CA ALA A 45 5.42 -7.11 -6.40
C ALA A 45 4.65 -8.34 -6.93
N PRO A 46 4.90 -9.55 -6.40
CA PRO A 46 4.17 -10.74 -6.82
C PRO A 46 2.80 -10.84 -6.16
N ASP A 47 1.82 -11.36 -6.89
CA ASP A 47 0.48 -11.70 -6.42
C ASP A 47 0.15 -13.15 -6.78
N THR A 48 -1.07 -13.63 -6.49
CA THR A 48 -1.44 -15.03 -6.76
C THR A 48 -1.49 -15.39 -8.25
N GLU A 49 -1.62 -14.42 -9.13
CA GLU A 49 -1.71 -14.60 -10.58
C GLU A 49 -0.36 -14.35 -11.28
N ASN A 50 0.49 -13.52 -10.68
CA ASN A 50 1.80 -13.10 -11.17
C ASN A 50 2.87 -13.36 -10.10
N VAL A 51 3.21 -14.63 -9.88
CA VAL A 51 4.11 -15.06 -8.78
C VAL A 51 5.54 -14.49 -8.85
N ASN A 52 5.95 -13.98 -10.01
CA ASN A 52 7.25 -13.32 -10.22
C ASN A 52 7.13 -11.78 -10.34
N GLY A 53 5.91 -11.24 -10.17
CA GLY A 53 5.55 -9.86 -10.49
C GLY A 53 5.35 -9.62 -11.99
N THR A 54 5.22 -8.36 -12.37
CA THR A 54 4.97 -7.95 -13.76
C THR A 54 6.11 -8.37 -14.68
N TRP A 55 5.79 -9.15 -15.71
CA TRP A 55 6.76 -9.64 -16.68
C TRP A 55 7.42 -8.48 -17.46
N GLY A 56 8.75 -8.51 -17.59
CA GLY A 56 9.50 -7.50 -18.33
C GLY A 56 9.66 -6.15 -17.62
N HIS A 57 9.10 -5.99 -16.42
CA HIS A 57 9.23 -4.75 -15.64
C HIS A 57 10.67 -4.50 -15.20
N LYS A 58 11.15 -3.27 -15.36
CA LYS A 58 12.50 -2.86 -14.96
C LYS A 58 12.44 -2.14 -13.62
N HIS A 59 12.88 -2.83 -12.57
CA HIS A 59 12.87 -2.28 -11.21
C HIS A 59 13.91 -1.18 -10.97
N ASN A 60 14.93 -1.04 -11.82
CA ASN A 60 16.01 -0.04 -11.72
C ASN A 60 16.68 0.02 -10.33
N ASN A 61 16.82 -1.12 -9.66
CA ASN A 61 17.29 -1.25 -8.27
C ASN A 61 16.54 -0.42 -7.22
N MET A 62 15.31 0.01 -7.53
CA MET A 62 14.44 0.73 -6.61
C MET A 62 13.63 -0.26 -5.75
N SER A 63 13.38 0.13 -4.50
CA SER A 63 12.36 -0.57 -3.68
C SER A 63 11.00 -0.53 -4.37
N VAL A 64 10.11 -1.48 -4.10
CA VAL A 64 8.78 -1.49 -4.74
C VAL A 64 8.00 -0.20 -4.46
N LEU A 65 8.12 0.37 -3.25
CA LEU A 65 7.50 1.67 -2.94
C LEU A 65 8.08 2.81 -3.79
N GLN A 66 9.40 2.83 -4.01
CA GLN A 66 10.01 3.81 -4.92
C GLN A 66 9.55 3.61 -6.36
N GLN A 67 9.43 2.37 -6.83
CA GLN A 67 8.89 2.06 -8.16
C GLN A 67 7.43 2.53 -8.30
N HIS A 68 6.63 2.40 -7.24
CA HIS A 68 5.26 2.89 -7.21
C HIS A 68 5.20 4.42 -7.35
N VAL A 69 6.03 5.14 -6.59
CA VAL A 69 6.04 6.61 -6.62
C VAL A 69 6.72 7.17 -7.87
N SER A 70 7.68 6.46 -8.47
CA SER A 70 8.34 6.89 -9.72
C SER A 70 7.40 6.98 -10.92
N PHE A 71 6.19 6.41 -10.84
CA PHE A 71 5.16 6.67 -11.84
C PHE A 71 4.85 8.17 -12.00
N PHE A 72 4.94 8.93 -10.90
CA PHE A 72 4.62 10.36 -10.87
C PHE A 72 5.83 11.25 -11.21
N ASP A 73 7.03 10.69 -11.32
CA ASP A 73 8.26 11.42 -11.68
C ASP A 73 8.39 11.43 -13.21
N ILE A 74 7.93 12.52 -13.83
CA ILE A 74 7.75 12.59 -15.29
C ILE A 74 9.08 12.87 -15.99
N ASP A 75 9.94 13.69 -15.38
CA ASP A 75 11.25 14.03 -15.93
C ASP A 75 12.39 13.12 -15.45
N ASN A 76 12.11 12.20 -14.52
CA ASN A 76 13.02 11.17 -14.00
C ASN A 76 14.20 11.74 -13.21
N ASP A 77 14.00 12.85 -12.50
CA ASP A 77 15.02 13.46 -11.66
C ASP A 77 15.02 12.94 -10.20
N GLY A 78 14.04 12.11 -9.83
CA GLY A 78 13.86 11.54 -8.49
C GLY A 78 13.05 12.43 -7.53
N ILE A 79 12.48 13.53 -8.00
CA ILE A 79 11.73 14.51 -7.22
C ILE A 79 10.36 14.75 -7.86
N VAL A 80 9.29 14.46 -7.13
CA VAL A 80 7.92 14.68 -7.64
C VAL A 80 7.37 16.00 -7.11
N TYR A 81 7.05 16.91 -8.01
CA TYR A 81 6.39 18.18 -7.69
C TYR A 81 4.87 18.14 -7.91
N PRO A 82 4.10 19.09 -7.34
CA PRO A 82 2.64 19.07 -7.44
C PRO A 82 2.11 18.99 -8.89
N TRP A 83 2.76 19.66 -9.84
CA TRP A 83 2.33 19.63 -11.24
C TRP A 83 2.53 18.25 -11.90
N GLU A 84 3.48 17.45 -11.43
CA GLU A 84 3.68 16.09 -11.91
C GLU A 84 2.68 15.14 -11.25
N THR A 85 2.46 15.27 -9.94
CA THR A 85 1.37 14.57 -9.25
C THR A 85 0.04 14.81 -9.97
N TYR A 86 -0.26 16.06 -10.32
CA TYR A 86 -1.45 16.43 -11.10
C TYR A 86 -1.54 15.68 -12.44
N LYS A 87 -0.44 15.68 -13.22
CA LYS A 87 -0.38 14.97 -14.51
C LYS A 87 -0.49 13.46 -14.34
N GLY A 88 0.09 12.89 -13.27
CA GLY A 88 -0.05 11.47 -12.94
C GLY A 88 -1.49 11.08 -12.63
N PHE A 89 -2.22 11.90 -11.86
CA PHE A 89 -3.66 11.66 -11.64
C PHE A 89 -4.49 11.79 -12.93
N GLN A 90 -4.15 12.75 -13.80
CA GLN A 90 -4.75 12.83 -15.14
C GLN A 90 -4.49 11.55 -15.96
N ALA A 91 -3.26 11.00 -15.91
CA ALA A 91 -2.91 9.76 -16.59
C ALA A 91 -3.64 8.53 -16.02
N LEU A 92 -4.01 8.55 -14.73
CA LEU A 92 -4.85 7.54 -14.09
C LEU A 92 -6.36 7.70 -14.41
N GLY A 93 -6.75 8.75 -15.16
CA GLY A 93 -8.13 8.98 -15.58
C GLY A 93 -8.98 9.83 -14.63
N PHE A 94 -8.38 10.48 -13.63
CA PHE A 94 -9.09 11.44 -12.78
C PHE A 94 -9.41 12.71 -13.56
N ASN A 95 -10.50 13.40 -13.20
CA ASN A 95 -10.80 14.70 -13.78
C ASN A 95 -9.87 15.80 -13.24
N MET A 96 -9.85 16.95 -13.92
CA MET A 96 -8.96 18.08 -13.61
C MET A 96 -9.11 18.58 -12.16
N ILE A 97 -10.35 18.65 -11.65
CA ILE A 97 -10.63 19.17 -10.30
C ILE A 97 -10.06 18.22 -9.25
N LEU A 98 -10.37 16.92 -9.35
CA LEU A 98 -9.86 15.92 -8.41
C LEU A 98 -8.33 15.79 -8.49
N SER A 99 -7.76 15.87 -9.69
CA SER A 99 -6.31 15.81 -9.87
C SER A 99 -5.60 17.00 -9.21
N PHE A 100 -6.19 18.20 -9.27
CA PHE A 100 -5.67 19.37 -8.59
C PHE A 100 -5.74 19.22 -7.07
N ILE A 101 -6.89 18.76 -6.54
CA ILE A 101 -7.07 18.54 -5.09
C ILE A 101 -6.07 17.51 -4.56
N PHE A 102 -5.95 16.34 -5.22
CA PHE A 102 -5.03 15.30 -4.79
C PHE A 102 -3.56 15.72 -4.89
N SER A 103 -3.19 16.46 -5.95
CA SER A 103 -1.86 17.02 -6.11
C SER A 103 -1.43 17.87 -4.92
N ILE A 104 -2.27 18.81 -4.49
CA ILE A 104 -1.95 19.67 -3.35
C ILE A 104 -1.91 18.86 -2.06
N PHE A 105 -2.91 17.99 -1.82
CA PHE A 105 -3.00 17.21 -0.59
C PHE A 105 -1.81 16.25 -0.40
N ILE A 106 -1.48 15.48 -1.43
CA ILE A 106 -0.39 14.48 -1.38
C ILE A 106 0.96 15.16 -1.21
N ASN A 107 1.24 16.21 -1.99
CA ASN A 107 2.51 16.91 -1.87
C ASN A 107 2.64 17.65 -0.54
N ALA A 108 1.56 18.24 -0.01
CA ALA A 108 1.59 18.84 1.32
C ALA A 108 1.86 17.81 2.43
N ALA A 109 1.27 16.61 2.33
CA ALA A 109 1.44 15.55 3.31
C ALA A 109 2.82 14.88 3.24
N LEU A 110 3.34 14.61 2.04
CA LEU A 110 4.54 13.79 1.84
C LEU A 110 5.83 14.61 1.66
N SER A 111 5.74 15.91 1.38
CA SER A 111 6.94 16.72 1.11
C SER A 111 7.87 16.76 2.32
N TYR A 112 7.40 17.25 3.47
CA TYR A 112 8.26 17.43 4.65
C TYR A 112 8.94 16.13 5.13
N PRO A 113 8.24 14.98 5.25
CA PRO A 113 8.88 13.72 5.65
C PRO A 113 9.99 13.23 4.70
N THR A 114 9.94 13.64 3.42
CA THR A 114 10.91 13.19 2.41
C THR A 114 12.06 14.19 2.19
N LEU A 115 11.98 15.40 2.72
CA LEU A 115 13.02 16.41 2.56
C LEU A 115 14.38 15.93 3.11
N PRO A 116 15.49 16.22 2.40
CA PRO A 116 16.83 15.97 2.91
C PRO A 116 17.28 17.01 3.96
N THR A 117 16.53 18.10 4.11
CA THR A 117 16.84 19.20 5.02
C THR A 117 15.68 19.46 5.99
N TRP A 118 15.97 20.16 7.08
CA TRP A 118 14.94 20.56 8.06
C TRP A 118 14.05 21.71 7.55
N LEU A 119 14.52 22.49 6.57
CA LEU A 119 13.81 23.67 6.09
C LEU A 119 12.70 23.26 5.11
N PRO A 120 11.41 23.56 5.39
CA PRO A 120 10.34 23.24 4.46
C PRO A 120 10.51 23.99 3.13
N SER A 121 10.21 23.32 2.03
CA SER A 121 10.21 23.93 0.71
C SER A 121 8.81 24.40 0.33
N PRO A 122 8.61 25.66 -0.10
CA PRO A 122 7.30 26.17 -0.51
C PRO A 122 6.77 25.50 -1.79
N PHE A 123 7.63 24.78 -2.52
CA PHE A 123 7.25 24.07 -3.75
C PHE A 123 6.73 22.64 -3.49
N LEU A 124 6.70 22.19 -2.23
CA LEU A 124 6.21 20.88 -1.81
C LEU A 124 6.78 19.69 -2.62
N PRO A 125 8.13 19.59 -2.78
CA PRO A 125 8.76 18.46 -3.47
C PRO A 125 8.64 17.17 -2.66
N ILE A 126 8.44 16.03 -3.33
CA ILE A 126 8.53 14.70 -2.74
C ILE A 126 9.79 14.02 -3.25
N TYR A 127 10.72 13.67 -2.36
CA TYR A 127 11.96 12.99 -2.75
C TYR A 127 11.76 11.47 -2.73
N ILE A 128 11.82 10.83 -3.90
CA ILE A 128 11.62 9.38 -4.05
C ILE A 128 12.62 8.60 -3.20
N GLN A 129 13.87 9.07 -3.10
CA GLN A 129 14.89 8.43 -2.28
C GLN A 129 14.46 8.20 -0.82
N ASN A 130 13.71 9.15 -0.25
CA ASN A 130 13.31 9.16 1.16
C ASN A 130 11.85 8.72 1.38
N ILE A 131 11.15 8.24 0.34
CA ILE A 131 9.71 7.98 0.39
C ILE A 131 9.28 6.96 1.45
N HIS A 132 10.17 6.04 1.82
CA HIS A 132 9.95 5.07 2.90
C HIS A 132 9.62 5.74 4.25
N LYS A 133 10.04 6.99 4.46
CA LYS A 133 9.72 7.80 5.66
C LYS A 133 8.32 8.38 5.67
N ALA A 134 7.65 8.42 4.53
CA ALA A 134 6.35 9.08 4.35
C ALA A 134 5.17 8.10 4.48
N LYS A 135 5.41 6.92 5.02
CA LYS A 135 4.38 5.96 5.42
C LYS A 135 3.71 6.40 6.73
N HIS A 136 2.47 6.00 6.93
CA HIS A 136 1.69 6.32 8.12
C HIS A 136 0.97 5.08 8.66
N GLY A 137 0.50 5.13 9.90
CA GLY A 137 0.11 3.96 10.69
C GLY A 137 -1.14 3.21 10.19
N SER A 138 -2.03 3.91 9.48
CA SER A 138 -3.29 3.40 8.95
C SER A 138 -3.19 2.90 7.52
N ASP A 139 -1.97 2.79 6.96
CA ASP A 139 -1.78 2.20 5.65
C ASP A 139 -2.11 0.69 5.63
N SER A 140 -2.09 0.06 4.45
CA SER A 140 -2.45 -1.35 4.32
C SER A 140 -1.40 -2.33 4.84
N GLY A 141 -0.20 -1.85 5.19
CA GLY A 141 0.98 -2.68 5.46
C GLY A 141 1.54 -3.39 4.23
N THR A 142 1.04 -3.12 3.02
CA THR A 142 1.53 -3.76 1.78
C THR A 142 2.99 -3.41 1.50
N TYR A 143 3.44 -2.25 1.98
CA TYR A 143 4.85 -1.91 2.05
C TYR A 143 5.29 -1.94 3.51
N ASP A 144 6.47 -2.50 3.78
CA ASP A 144 7.10 -2.38 5.09
C ASP A 144 7.80 -1.02 5.26
N THR A 145 8.40 -0.80 6.43
CA THR A 145 9.05 0.47 6.81
C THR A 145 10.20 0.84 5.88
N GLU A 146 10.84 -0.12 5.21
CA GLU A 146 11.90 0.09 4.23
C GLU A 146 11.38 0.24 2.78
N GLY A 147 10.06 0.18 2.57
CA GLY A 147 9.44 0.28 1.25
C GLY A 147 9.44 -1.02 0.44
N ARG A 148 9.72 -2.17 1.08
CA ARG A 148 9.64 -3.49 0.46
C ARG A 148 8.19 -3.96 0.47
N PHE A 149 7.80 -4.68 -0.57
CA PHE A 149 6.43 -5.17 -0.74
C PHE A 149 6.22 -6.49 0.03
N ILE A 150 5.13 -6.62 0.80
CA ILE A 150 4.73 -7.85 1.50
C ILE A 150 3.54 -8.48 0.75
N PRO A 151 3.74 -9.56 -0.02
CA PRO A 151 2.68 -10.19 -0.81
C PRO A 151 1.47 -10.60 0.04
N ALA A 152 1.71 -11.19 1.21
CA ALA A 152 0.63 -11.61 2.11
C ALA A 152 -0.32 -10.45 2.49
N ASN A 153 0.21 -9.24 2.69
CA ASN A 153 -0.60 -8.10 3.12
C ASN A 153 -1.49 -7.57 1.99
N LEU A 154 -1.03 -7.63 0.73
CA LEU A 154 -1.89 -7.35 -0.43
C LEU A 154 -3.05 -8.35 -0.50
N GLU A 155 -2.75 -9.64 -0.42
CA GLU A 155 -3.78 -10.70 -0.50
C GLU A 155 -4.78 -10.64 0.68
N ILE A 156 -4.29 -10.31 1.88
CA ILE A 156 -5.13 -10.07 3.05
C ILE A 156 -6.06 -8.87 2.82
N MET A 157 -5.57 -7.77 2.25
CA MET A 157 -6.38 -6.59 1.94
C MET A 157 -7.53 -6.95 0.99
N PHE A 158 -7.23 -7.62 -0.13
CA PHE A 158 -8.25 -8.03 -1.09
C PHE A 158 -9.22 -9.05 -0.49
N SER A 159 -8.72 -10.04 0.27
CA SER A 159 -9.58 -11.03 0.94
C SER A 159 -10.59 -10.41 1.92
N LYS A 160 -10.22 -9.31 2.58
CA LYS A 160 -11.09 -8.58 3.51
C LYS A 160 -12.14 -7.73 2.80
N TYR A 161 -11.75 -6.99 1.76
CA TYR A 161 -12.54 -5.87 1.23
C TYR A 161 -13.04 -6.04 -0.21
N ALA A 162 -12.38 -6.82 -1.07
CA ALA A 162 -12.82 -7.05 -2.46
C ALA A 162 -13.88 -8.17 -2.50
N ARG A 163 -15.14 -7.80 -2.31
CA ARG A 163 -16.29 -8.70 -2.17
C ARG A 163 -17.25 -8.66 -3.35
N GLU A 164 -17.32 -7.54 -4.06
CA GLU A 164 -18.28 -7.30 -5.14
C GLU A 164 -17.80 -7.86 -6.47
N VAL A 165 -16.54 -7.60 -6.86
CA VAL A 165 -15.97 -8.07 -8.12
C VAL A 165 -14.55 -8.58 -7.89
N PRO A 166 -14.16 -9.72 -8.50
CA PRO A 166 -12.79 -10.20 -8.42
C PRO A 166 -11.75 -9.15 -8.86
N ASP A 167 -10.59 -9.19 -8.21
CA ASP A 167 -9.36 -8.48 -8.59
C ASP A 167 -9.47 -6.95 -8.65
N LYS A 168 -10.48 -6.36 -8.00
CA LYS A 168 -10.58 -4.90 -7.81
C LYS A 168 -11.40 -4.54 -6.58
N LEU A 169 -11.19 -3.32 -6.10
CA LEU A 169 -12.01 -2.70 -5.06
C LEU A 169 -12.94 -1.67 -5.72
N SER A 170 -14.23 -1.73 -5.42
CA SER A 170 -15.13 -0.62 -5.72
C SER A 170 -14.81 0.58 -4.83
N LEU A 171 -15.27 1.79 -5.20
CA LEU A 171 -15.05 2.98 -4.36
C LEU A 171 -15.61 2.82 -2.94
N ARG A 172 -16.72 2.08 -2.82
CA ARG A 172 -17.34 1.77 -1.54
C ARG A 172 -16.46 0.82 -0.72
N GLU A 173 -15.94 -0.23 -1.34
CA GLU A 173 -15.03 -1.17 -0.68
C GLU A 173 -13.72 -0.51 -0.27
N LEU A 174 -13.18 0.37 -1.12
CA LEU A 174 -12.01 1.19 -0.80
C LEU A 174 -12.27 2.11 0.39
N TRP A 175 -13.44 2.75 0.46
CA TRP A 175 -13.86 3.57 1.60
C TRP A 175 -14.05 2.76 2.90
N HIS A 176 -14.57 1.55 2.81
CA HIS A 176 -14.65 0.65 3.96
C HIS A 176 -13.28 0.13 4.39
N MET A 177 -12.35 -0.06 3.45
CA MET A 177 -10.97 -0.41 3.73
C MET A 177 -10.26 0.70 4.49
N THR A 178 -10.38 1.96 4.05
CA THR A 178 -9.72 3.10 4.72
C THR A 178 -10.23 3.26 6.15
N GLN A 179 -11.55 3.27 6.36
CA GLN A 179 -12.13 3.27 7.71
C GLN A 179 -11.67 2.07 8.54
N GLY A 180 -11.62 0.89 7.92
CA GLY A 180 -11.27 -0.34 8.60
C GLY A 180 -9.81 -0.42 9.05
N ASN A 181 -8.91 0.31 8.37
CA ASN A 181 -7.49 0.42 8.71
C ASN A 181 -7.18 1.63 9.60
N SER A 182 -8.15 2.51 9.85
CA SER A 182 -7.94 3.72 10.66
C SER A 182 -7.39 3.38 12.06
N VAL A 183 -6.38 4.13 12.47
CA VAL A 183 -5.70 3.96 13.77
C VAL A 183 -5.75 5.29 14.50
N THR A 184 -6.12 5.26 15.79
CA THR A 184 -6.11 6.45 16.64
C THR A 184 -4.71 7.07 16.64
N TYR A 185 -4.64 8.39 16.44
CA TYR A 185 -3.40 9.19 16.34
C TYR A 185 -2.63 9.10 15.02
N ASP A 186 -3.23 8.54 13.96
CA ASP A 186 -2.74 8.74 12.60
C ASP A 186 -3.46 9.90 11.91
N PHE A 187 -2.91 11.12 12.03
CA PHE A 187 -3.51 12.33 11.45
C PHE A 187 -3.56 12.34 9.91
N PHE A 188 -2.75 11.50 9.25
CA PHE A 188 -2.75 11.35 7.80
C PHE A 188 -3.62 10.17 7.34
N GLY A 189 -3.99 9.29 8.27
CA GLY A 189 -4.96 8.23 8.04
C GLY A 189 -6.38 8.76 7.93
N CYS A 190 -7.12 8.35 6.90
CA CYS A 190 -8.52 8.75 6.75
C CYS A 190 -9.37 8.16 7.89
N GLU A 191 -10.11 9.01 8.60
CA GLU A 191 -11.28 8.64 9.41
C GLU A 191 -12.53 8.43 8.54
#